data_AF-A0A4V1P310-F1
#
_entry.id   AF-A0A4V1P310-F1
#
_cell.length_a   1.000
_cell.length_b   1.000
_cell.length_c   1.000
_cell.angle_alpha   90.00
_cell.angle_beta   90.00
_cell.angle_gamma   90.00
#
_symmetry.space_group_name_H-M   'P 1'
#
loop_
_entity.id
_entity.type
_entity.pdbx_description
1 polymer ?
#
loop_
_entity_poly.entity_id
_entity_poly.type
_entity_poly.pdbx_seq_one_letter_code
_entity_poly.pdbx_strand_id
1 'polypeptide(L)'
;MRRIFKSPVLQFFTAVTLAGAAISSSAADAVNDRESQQQQTSENRMQQHPYVGMWVTDDGRVRHELLPNGRYDEARGSRESAYRGRYEVTGSHIEYWDDTGFTADGDFVDGNTLHHGGMVLRRK
;
A
#
# COMPACT_ATOMS: atom_id res chain seq x y z
N MET A 1 12.43 -16.24 20.56
CA MET A 1 11.68 -17.43 21.02
C MET A 1 10.20 -17.18 20.84
N ARG A 2 9.51 -18.22 20.34
CA ARG A 2 8.11 -18.30 19.91
C ARG A 2 7.13 -17.71 20.93
N ARG A 3 6.08 -17.02 20.48
CA ARG A 3 4.75 -17.14 21.09
C ARG A 3 3.69 -17.23 19.99
N ILE A 4 2.96 -18.35 20.10
CA ILE A 4 1.98 -18.94 19.19
C ILE A 4 0.59 -18.57 19.73
N PHE A 5 -0.30 -18.24 18.80
CA PHE A 5 -1.78 -18.35 18.77
C PHE A 5 -2.61 -18.02 20.02
N LYS A 6 -3.70 -17.28 19.78
CA LYS A 6 -5.04 -17.61 20.28
C LYS A 6 -6.12 -16.79 19.57
N SER A 7 -6.89 -17.44 18.70
CA SER A 7 -8.28 -17.06 18.44
C SER A 7 -9.17 -17.72 19.50
N PRO A 8 -10.33 -17.12 19.83
CA PRO A 8 -11.47 -17.94 20.22
C PRO A 8 -12.74 -17.60 19.42
N VAL A 9 -13.43 -18.70 19.10
CA VAL A 9 -14.74 -18.83 18.48
C VAL A 9 -15.86 -18.42 19.44
N LEU A 10 -16.93 -17.91 18.84
CA LEU A 10 -18.20 -17.44 19.41
C LEU A 10 -19.13 -18.60 19.81
N GLN A 11 -19.73 -18.59 21.01
CA GLN A 11 -20.96 -19.33 21.35
C GLN A 11 -21.85 -18.60 22.39
N PHE A 12 -23.14 -18.94 22.36
CA PHE A 12 -24.37 -18.22 22.73
C PHE A 12 -24.80 -18.25 24.23
N PHE A 13 -25.97 -17.60 24.49
CA PHE A 13 -26.85 -17.55 25.68
C PHE A 13 -26.54 -16.38 26.64
N THR A 14 -27.46 -15.52 27.11
CA THR A 14 -28.92 -15.59 27.31
C THR A 14 -29.46 -14.17 27.52
N ALA A 15 -30.72 -13.91 27.17
CA ALA A 15 -31.39 -12.62 27.32
C ALA A 15 -31.74 -12.26 28.78
N VAL A 16 -31.53 -11.00 29.17
CA VAL A 16 -32.13 -10.37 30.35
C VAL A 16 -32.65 -8.99 29.95
N THR A 17 -33.94 -8.78 30.16
CA THR A 17 -34.65 -7.52 29.95
C THR A 17 -34.44 -6.61 31.16
N LEU A 18 -33.98 -5.36 30.96
CA LEU A 18 -34.08 -4.30 31.95
C LEU A 18 -34.31 -2.94 31.26
N ALA A 19 -35.29 -2.19 31.77
CA ALA A 19 -35.75 -0.92 31.27
C ALA A 19 -34.82 0.25 31.60
N GLY A 20 -34.73 1.22 30.69
CA GLY A 20 -34.48 2.63 31.04
C GLY A 20 -33.16 3.25 30.56
N ALA A 21 -33.30 4.42 29.92
CA ALA A 21 -32.31 5.42 29.49
C ALA A 21 -31.44 5.08 28.25
N ALA A 22 -31.76 5.75 27.14
CA ALA A 22 -30.92 5.81 25.96
C ALA A 22 -29.61 6.55 26.27
N ILE A 23 -28.49 5.86 26.09
CA ILE A 23 -27.19 6.46 25.80
C ILE A 23 -26.64 5.74 24.57
N SER A 24 -26.69 6.44 23.44
CA SER A 24 -26.06 6.00 22.19
C SER A 24 -24.55 5.95 22.39
N SER A 25 -24.01 4.75 22.57
CA SER A 25 -22.57 4.51 22.58
C SER A 25 -22.10 4.18 21.16
N SER A 26 -22.13 5.15 20.26
CA SER A 26 -21.52 5.02 18.93
C SER A 26 -20.02 5.33 19.02
N ALA A 27 -19.27 4.49 19.73
CA ALA A 27 -17.81 4.52 19.74
C ALA A 27 -17.21 3.58 18.68
N ALA A 28 -18.02 2.71 18.06
CA ALA A 28 -17.58 1.75 17.05
C ALA A 28 -17.50 2.34 15.62
N ASP A 29 -18.32 3.33 15.27
CA ASP A 29 -18.28 3.97 13.94
C ASP A 29 -17.04 4.85 13.73
N ALA A 30 -16.55 5.48 14.79
CA ALA A 30 -15.49 6.48 14.68
C ALA A 30 -14.09 5.88 14.35
N VAL A 31 -13.89 4.57 14.51
CA VAL A 31 -12.64 3.89 14.11
C VAL A 31 -12.67 3.55 12.62
N ASN A 32 -13.82 3.05 12.14
CA ASN A 32 -14.01 2.66 10.75
C ASN A 32 -14.00 3.88 9.79
N ASP A 33 -14.55 5.00 10.25
CA ASP A 33 -14.51 6.28 9.51
C ASP A 33 -13.09 6.85 9.41
N ARG A 34 -12.22 6.61 10.39
CA ARG A 34 -10.84 7.11 10.38
C ARG A 34 -9.93 6.26 9.48
N GLU A 35 -10.12 4.95 9.44
CA GLU A 35 -9.41 4.07 8.50
C GLU A 35 -9.85 4.34 7.07
N SER A 36 -11.16 4.53 6.83
CA SER A 36 -11.71 4.87 5.51
C SER A 36 -11.21 6.25 5.05
N GLN A 37 -11.21 7.26 5.92
CA GLN A 37 -10.71 8.61 5.57
C GLN A 37 -9.20 8.64 5.34
N GLN A 38 -8.41 7.84 6.06
CA GLN A 38 -6.97 7.71 5.79
C GLN A 38 -6.70 7.00 4.47
N GLN A 39 -7.43 5.92 4.16
CA GLN A 39 -7.32 5.22 2.88
C GLN A 39 -7.69 6.14 1.71
N GLN A 40 -8.80 6.89 1.81
CA GLN A 40 -9.24 7.80 0.76
C GLN A 40 -8.31 9.00 0.55
N THR A 41 -7.69 9.51 1.61
CA THR A 41 -6.71 10.60 1.52
C THR A 41 -5.40 10.12 0.88
N SER A 42 -4.95 8.92 1.24
CA SER A 42 -3.76 8.29 0.66
C SER A 42 -3.97 7.96 -0.82
N GLU A 43 -5.12 7.37 -1.18
CA GLU A 43 -5.49 7.11 -2.59
C GLU A 43 -5.56 8.39 -3.42
N ASN A 44 -6.12 9.48 -2.86
CA ASN A 44 -6.18 10.77 -3.55
C ASN A 44 -4.78 11.39 -3.70
N ARG A 45 -3.90 11.30 -2.70
CA ARG A 45 -2.50 11.75 -2.83
C ARG A 45 -1.69 10.91 -3.82
N MET A 46 -1.92 9.60 -3.86
CA MET A 46 -1.29 8.68 -4.82
C MET A 46 -1.62 9.05 -6.27
N GLN A 47 -2.71 9.76 -6.54
CA GLN A 47 -3.07 10.21 -7.89
C GLN A 47 -2.46 11.55 -8.31
N GLN A 48 -1.70 12.23 -7.45
CA GLN A 48 -1.24 13.62 -7.71
C GLN A 48 0.21 13.75 -8.17
N HIS A 49 0.90 12.66 -8.52
CA HIS A 49 2.29 12.71 -8.99
C HIS A 49 2.43 12.37 -10.49
N PRO A 50 3.40 12.96 -11.20
CA PRO A 50 3.57 12.76 -12.65
C PRO A 50 4.24 11.42 -13.01
N TYR A 51 4.71 10.65 -12.01
CA TYR A 51 5.56 9.48 -12.20
C TYR A 51 4.84 8.18 -12.56
N VAL A 52 3.51 8.20 -12.68
CA VAL A 52 2.74 7.03 -13.16
C VAL A 52 3.23 6.62 -14.55
N GLY A 53 3.37 5.31 -14.75
CA GLY A 53 3.82 4.71 -16.01
C GLY A 53 4.92 3.67 -15.82
N MET A 54 5.51 3.28 -16.94
CA MET A 54 6.52 2.22 -17.02
C MET A 54 7.93 2.80 -16.92
N TRP A 55 8.74 2.17 -16.08
CA TRP A 55 10.14 2.48 -15.81
C TRP A 55 10.96 1.24 -16.15
N VAL A 56 12.02 1.39 -16.94
CA VAL A 56 12.76 0.26 -17.52
C VAL A 56 14.26 0.49 -17.36
N THR A 57 15.01 -0.53 -16.97
CA THR A 57 16.48 -0.44 -16.99
C THR A 57 16.99 -0.28 -18.42
N ASP A 58 18.18 0.32 -18.60
CA ASP A 58 18.76 0.57 -19.94
C ASP A 58 18.92 -0.73 -20.77
N ASP A 59 19.09 -1.88 -20.11
CA ASP A 59 19.19 -3.20 -20.75
C ASP A 59 17.83 -3.91 -20.98
N GLY A 60 16.72 -3.28 -20.59
CA GLY A 60 15.36 -3.82 -20.75
C GLY A 60 15.03 -5.02 -19.86
N ARG A 61 15.94 -5.42 -18.95
CA ARG A 61 15.76 -6.63 -18.14
C ARG A 61 14.81 -6.43 -16.97
N VAL A 62 14.68 -5.21 -16.45
CA VAL A 62 13.71 -4.88 -15.40
C VAL A 62 12.69 -3.91 -15.97
N ARG A 63 11.41 -4.21 -15.75
CA ARG A 63 10.27 -3.37 -16.13
C ARG A 63 9.43 -3.15 -14.90
N HIS A 64 9.34 -1.91 -14.45
CA HIS A 64 8.69 -1.50 -13.22
C HIS A 64 7.56 -0.51 -13.55
N GLU A 65 6.33 -0.92 -13.31
CA GLU A 65 5.15 -0.11 -13.60
C GLU A 65 4.62 0.52 -12.32
N LEU A 66 4.48 1.85 -12.31
CA LEU A 66 3.75 2.58 -11.29
C LEU A 66 2.33 2.84 -11.79
N LEU A 67 1.34 2.22 -11.14
CA LEU A 67 -0.07 2.29 -11.51
C LEU A 67 -0.79 3.46 -10.81
N PRO A 68 -1.82 4.07 -11.44
CA PRO A 68 -2.52 5.23 -10.89
C PRO A 68 -3.32 4.95 -9.60
N ASN A 69 -3.49 3.68 -9.24
CA ASN A 69 -4.07 3.27 -7.96
C ASN A 69 -3.01 3.11 -6.84
N GLY A 70 -1.81 3.67 -7.05
CA GLY A 70 -0.64 3.58 -6.16
C GLY A 70 -0.17 2.16 -5.87
N ARG A 71 -0.40 1.26 -6.82
CA ARG A 71 0.19 -0.08 -6.84
C ARG A 71 1.35 -0.12 -7.82
N TYR A 72 2.35 -0.95 -7.57
CA TYR A 72 3.40 -1.20 -8.54
C TYR A 72 3.45 -2.69 -8.92
N ASP A 73 3.99 -2.94 -10.11
CA ASP A 73 4.34 -4.27 -10.61
C ASP A 73 5.73 -4.24 -11.24
N GLU A 74 6.62 -5.09 -10.76
CA GLU A 74 7.97 -5.23 -11.32
C GLU A 74 8.15 -6.59 -11.97
N ALA A 75 8.48 -6.60 -13.26
CA ALA A 75 8.91 -7.78 -13.99
C ALA A 75 10.43 -7.81 -14.15
N ARG A 76 11.04 -8.98 -13.96
CA ARG A 76 12.49 -9.21 -14.15
C ARG A 76 12.72 -10.33 -15.15
N GLY A 77 13.31 -9.99 -16.29
CA GLY A 77 13.58 -10.90 -17.40
C GLY A 77 12.29 -11.56 -17.90
N SER A 78 12.20 -12.89 -17.76
CA SER A 78 11.03 -13.69 -18.11
C SER A 78 10.01 -13.84 -16.97
N ARG A 79 10.35 -13.41 -15.75
CA ARG A 79 9.43 -13.48 -14.61
C ARG A 79 8.62 -12.19 -14.56
N GLU A 80 7.37 -12.29 -14.98
CA GLU A 80 6.36 -11.25 -14.77
C GLU A 80 5.99 -11.17 -13.29
N SER A 81 5.60 -9.98 -12.83
CA SER A 81 5.17 -9.75 -11.45
C SER A 81 6.13 -10.35 -10.41
N ALA A 82 7.43 -10.14 -10.60
CA ALA A 82 8.46 -10.56 -9.66
C ALA A 82 8.25 -9.92 -8.28
N TYR A 83 7.84 -8.65 -8.26
CA TYR A 83 7.50 -7.89 -7.05
C TYR A 83 6.25 -7.04 -7.28
N ARG A 84 5.43 -6.92 -6.24
CA ARG A 84 4.16 -6.22 -6.28
C ARG A 84 3.84 -5.66 -4.92
N GLY A 85 3.32 -4.45 -4.90
CA GLY A 85 3.00 -3.81 -3.65
C GLY A 85 2.31 -2.49 -3.85
N ARG A 86 2.15 -1.78 -2.74
CA ARG A 86 1.76 -0.37 -2.77
C ARG A 86 3.01 0.50 -2.76
N TYR A 87 2.86 1.73 -3.22
CA TYR A 87 3.90 2.73 -3.13
C TYR A 87 3.31 4.08 -2.73
N GLU A 88 4.15 4.98 -2.23
CA GLU A 88 3.80 6.36 -1.90
C GLU A 88 4.90 7.29 -2.39
N VAL A 89 4.51 8.43 -2.98
CA VAL A 89 5.45 9.44 -3.46
C VAL A 89 5.36 10.69 -2.60
N THR A 90 6.50 11.15 -2.12
CA THR A 90 6.64 12.43 -1.41
C THR A 90 7.68 13.29 -2.11
N GLY A 91 7.22 14.30 -2.87
CA GLY A 91 8.10 15.14 -3.69
C GLY A 91 8.74 14.33 -4.82
N SER A 92 10.05 14.12 -4.75
CA SER A 92 10.83 13.27 -5.66
C SER A 92 11.20 11.92 -5.06
N HIS A 93 10.82 11.64 -3.81
CA HIS A 93 11.10 10.38 -3.15
C HIS A 93 9.92 9.41 -3.28
N ILE A 94 10.19 8.11 -3.39
CA ILE A 94 9.18 7.06 -3.45
C ILE A 94 9.50 5.94 -2.46
N GLU A 95 8.49 5.58 -1.67
CA GLU A 95 8.51 4.47 -0.71
C GLU A 95 7.67 3.32 -1.24
N TYR A 96 8.14 2.09 -1.04
CA TYR A 96 7.49 0.87 -1.47
C TYR A 96 7.23 -0.06 -0.30
N TRP A 97 6.06 -0.69 -0.31
CA TRP A 97 5.71 -1.78 0.58
C TRP A 97 5.17 -2.94 -0.25
N ASP A 98 5.98 -3.97 -0.39
CA ASP A 98 5.62 -5.19 -1.12
C ASP A 98 4.63 -6.03 -0.32
N ASP A 99 3.77 -6.75 -1.03
CA ASP A 99 2.73 -7.61 -0.46
C ASP A 99 3.34 -8.78 0.36
N THR A 100 4.61 -9.13 0.12
CA THR A 100 5.36 -10.13 0.90
C THR A 100 6.01 -9.59 2.16
N GLY A 101 5.95 -8.27 2.40
CA GLY A 101 6.37 -7.63 3.65
C GLY A 101 7.77 -7.04 3.67
N PHE A 102 8.46 -6.93 2.52
CA PHE A 102 9.67 -6.10 2.43
C PHE A 102 9.33 -4.66 2.02
N THR A 103 10.23 -3.75 2.39
CA THR A 103 10.17 -2.35 2.00
C THR A 103 11.36 -1.99 1.13
N ALA A 104 11.18 -1.01 0.27
CA ALA A 104 12.25 -0.45 -0.55
C ALA A 104 11.94 1.01 -0.82
N ASP A 105 12.95 1.75 -1.25
CA ASP A 105 12.86 3.18 -1.50
C ASP A 105 13.51 3.53 -2.84
N GLY A 106 13.27 4.75 -3.31
CA GLY A 106 13.92 5.29 -4.49
C GLY A 106 13.70 6.79 -4.65
N ASP A 107 14.40 7.37 -5.61
CA ASP A 107 14.36 8.79 -5.91
C ASP A 107 14.22 9.04 -7.41
N PHE A 108 13.26 9.89 -7.78
CA PHE A 108 13.17 10.50 -9.10
C PHE A 108 14.20 11.62 -9.21
N VAL A 109 15.29 11.36 -9.92
CA VAL A 109 16.36 12.35 -10.14
C VAL A 109 15.91 13.43 -11.11
N ASP A 110 15.07 13.06 -12.07
CA ASP A 110 14.41 13.94 -13.03
C ASP A 110 13.06 13.32 -13.48
N GLY A 111 12.37 13.93 -14.45
CA GLY A 111 11.08 13.44 -14.95
C GLY A 111 11.12 12.11 -15.72
N ASN A 112 12.31 11.59 -16.03
CA ASN A 112 12.55 10.43 -16.86
C ASN A 112 13.53 9.42 -16.23
N THR A 113 14.07 9.69 -15.03
CA THR A 113 15.07 8.86 -14.36
C THR A 113 14.67 8.56 -12.91
N LEU A 114 14.53 7.28 -12.59
CA LEU A 114 14.27 6.75 -11.24
C LEU A 114 15.47 5.94 -10.77
N HIS A 115 16.01 6.29 -9.61
CA HIS A 115 17.00 5.49 -8.89
C HIS A 115 16.29 4.64 -7.84
N HIS A 116 16.39 3.32 -7.95
CA HIS A 116 15.69 2.40 -7.05
C HIS A 116 16.43 1.07 -6.94
N GLY A 117 16.60 0.53 -5.73
CA GLY A 117 17.18 -0.80 -5.52
C GLY A 117 18.60 -0.98 -6.11
N GLY A 118 19.38 0.10 -6.18
CA GLY A 118 20.70 0.11 -6.83
C GLY A 118 20.66 0.15 -8.36
N MET A 119 19.48 0.32 -8.95
CA MET A 119 19.25 0.40 -10.40
C MET A 119 18.91 1.82 -10.82
N VAL A 120 19.19 2.13 -12.09
CA VAL A 120 18.67 3.31 -12.76
C VAL A 120 17.64 2.85 -13.78
N LEU A 121 16.42 3.35 -13.64
CA LEU A 121 15.31 3.07 -14.55
C LEU A 121 14.94 4.33 -15.32
N ARG A 122 14.66 4.16 -16.61
CA ARG A 122 14.21 5.20 -17.52
C ARG A 122 12.72 5.08 -17.78
N ARG A 123 12.06 6.22 -17.88
CA ARG A 123 10.67 6.26 -18.32
C ARG A 123 10.56 5.75 -19.77
N LYS A 124 9.64 4.80 -19.99
CA LYS A 124 9.34 4.25 -21.32
C LYS A 124 8.54 5.23 -22.18
#